data_AF-A0A2E7HPB2-F1
#
_entry.id   AF-A0A2E7HPB2-F1
#
_cell.length_a   1.000
_cell.length_b   1.000
_cell.length_c   1.000
_cell.angle_alpha   90.00
_cell.angle_beta   90.00
_cell.angle_gamma   90.00
#
_symmetry.space_group_name_H-M   'P 1'
#
loop_
_entity.id
_entity.type
_entity.pdbx_description
1 polymer ?
#
loop_
_entity_poly.entity_id
_entity_poly.type
_entity_poly.pdbx_seq_one_letter_code
_entity_poly.pdbx_strand_id
1 'polypeptide(L)'
;IANQAKEWKRVNVYEWYYHAQACFQATGVSGGERFWRAWNKDFQQILCGAQDPDGHWPHGAHYHGDTYIYRTCMTILMLEVFYRYMPTNKT
;
A
#
# COMPACT_ATOMS: atom_id res chain seq x y z
N ILE A 1 -10.68 2.40 -6.44
CA ILE A 1 -10.83 1.04 -5.91
C ILE A 1 -11.91 1.13 -4.86
N ALA A 2 -13.05 0.46 -5.06
CA ALA A 2 -14.15 0.57 -4.13
C ALA A 2 -13.66 0.18 -2.72
N ASN A 3 -14.07 0.94 -1.70
CA ASN A 3 -13.80 0.66 -0.28
C ASN A 3 -12.36 0.87 0.24
N GLN A 4 -11.50 1.62 -0.46
CA GLN A 4 -10.21 2.01 0.12
C GLN A 4 -10.43 2.92 1.35
N ALA A 5 -9.86 2.53 2.49
CA ALA A 5 -9.85 3.35 3.70
C ALA A 5 -9.17 4.72 3.43
N LYS A 6 -9.68 5.79 4.03
CA LYS A 6 -9.08 7.14 3.88
C LYS A 6 -8.34 7.62 5.13
N GLU A 7 -8.42 6.83 6.19
CA GLU A 7 -7.84 7.12 7.49
C GLU A 7 -7.12 5.88 7.98
N TRP A 8 -5.91 6.07 8.52
CA TRP A 8 -5.06 4.99 8.99
C TRP A 8 -5.75 4.01 9.95
N LYS A 9 -6.56 4.52 10.88
CA LYS A 9 -7.30 3.69 11.86
C LYS A 9 -8.25 2.66 11.23
N ARG A 10 -8.59 2.84 9.95
CA ARG A 10 -9.46 1.94 9.17
C ARG A 10 -8.68 1.10 8.15
N VAL A 11 -7.36 1.26 8.09
CA VAL A 11 -6.50 0.53 7.16
C VAL A 11 -6.23 -0.86 7.71
N ASN A 12 -6.73 -1.88 7.03
CA ASN A 12 -6.22 -3.24 7.18
C ASN A 12 -4.95 -3.35 6.32
N VAL A 13 -3.79 -3.35 6.97
CA VAL A 13 -2.48 -3.26 6.30
C VAL A 13 -2.19 -4.50 5.45
N TYR A 14 -2.67 -5.67 5.87
CA TYR A 14 -2.57 -6.90 5.07
C TYR A 14 -3.30 -6.76 3.74
N GLU A 15 -4.58 -6.38 3.78
CA GLU A 15 -5.40 -6.17 2.59
C GLU A 15 -4.79 -5.09 1.68
N TRP A 16 -4.37 -3.97 2.28
CA TRP A 16 -3.78 -2.85 1.56
C TRP A 16 -2.52 -3.21 0.79
N TYR A 17 -1.65 -4.03 1.39
CA TYR A 17 -0.46 -4.50 0.72
C TYR A 17 -0.80 -5.26 -0.58
N TYR A 18 -1.77 -6.16 -0.53
CA TYR A 18 -2.20 -6.90 -1.72
C TYR A 18 -2.95 -6.04 -2.72
N HIS A 19 -3.73 -5.04 -2.27
CA HIS A 19 -4.33 -4.05 -3.17
C HIS A 19 -3.27 -3.23 -3.91
N ALA A 20 -2.24 -2.75 -3.21
CA ALA A 20 -1.12 -2.03 -3.81
C ALA A 20 -0.41 -2.89 -4.86
N GLN A 21 -0.10 -4.15 -4.51
CA GLN A 21 0.55 -5.09 -5.41
C GLN A 21 -0.30 -5.38 -6.65
N ALA A 22 -1.59 -5.68 -6.49
CA ALA A 22 -2.49 -5.97 -7.60
C ALA A 22 -2.68 -4.76 -8.53
N CYS A 23 -2.87 -3.56 -7.95
CA CYS A 23 -3.03 -2.33 -8.72
C CYS A 23 -1.76 -1.97 -9.49
N PHE A 24 -0.60 -2.13 -8.86
CA PHE A 24 0.67 -1.87 -9.50
C PHE A 24 0.94 -2.85 -10.66
N GLN A 25 0.73 -4.15 -10.43
CA GLN A 25 0.89 -5.17 -11.49
C GLN A 25 -0.07 -4.96 -12.66
N ALA A 26 -1.27 -4.44 -12.41
CA ALA A 26 -2.23 -4.11 -13.46
C ALA A 26 -1.72 -3.02 -14.43
N THR A 27 -0.68 -2.25 -14.09
CA THR A 27 -0.05 -1.31 -15.03
C THR A 27 0.56 -2.00 -16.26
N GLY A 28 0.89 -3.29 -16.15
CA GLY A 28 1.44 -4.09 -17.25
C GLY A 28 0.41 -4.63 -18.25
N VAL A 29 -0.89 -4.42 -18.02
CA VAL A 29 -1.96 -4.88 -18.92
C VAL A 29 -2.80 -3.72 -19.45
N SER A 30 -3.34 -3.88 -20.67
CA SER A 30 -4.13 -2.84 -21.33
C SER A 30 -5.30 -2.35 -20.46
N GLY A 31 -5.39 -1.04 -20.25
CA GLY A 31 -6.43 -0.40 -19.44
C GLY A 31 -6.28 -0.53 -17.93
N GLY A 32 -5.27 -1.24 -17.42
CA GLY A 32 -5.08 -1.45 -15.97
C GLY A 32 -4.43 -0.29 -15.22
N GLU A 33 -3.75 0.62 -15.94
CA GLU A 33 -3.10 1.81 -15.36
C GLU A 33 -4.05 2.72 -14.55
N ARG A 34 -5.35 2.74 -14.89
CA ARG A 34 -6.37 3.49 -14.14
C ARG A 34 -6.52 3.02 -12.69
N PHE A 35 -6.29 1.74 -12.42
CA PHE A 35 -6.38 1.18 -11.07
C PHE A 35 -5.21 1.65 -10.22
N TRP A 36 -3.99 1.62 -10.77
CA TRP A 36 -2.82 2.19 -10.12
C TRP A 36 -2.98 3.68 -9.85
N ARG A 37 -3.42 4.47 -10.83
CA ARG A 37 -3.68 5.90 -10.62
C ARG A 37 -4.68 6.16 -9.49
N ALA A 38 -5.77 5.40 -9.44
CA ALA A 38 -6.78 5.55 -8.40
C ALA A 38 -6.24 5.15 -7.01
N TRP A 39 -5.44 4.09 -6.91
CA TRP A 39 -4.78 3.68 -5.66
C TRP A 39 -3.74 4.69 -5.20
N ASN A 40 -2.87 5.09 -6.13
CA ASN A 40 -1.71 5.94 -5.88
C ASN A 40 -2.09 7.33 -5.38
N LYS A 41 -3.33 7.76 -5.65
CA LYS A 41 -3.82 9.11 -5.36
C LYS A 41 -3.65 9.51 -3.89
N ASP A 42 -4.07 8.63 -2.96
CA ASP A 42 -4.17 8.98 -1.55
C ASP A 42 -3.24 8.12 -0.65
N PHE A 43 -2.77 6.95 -1.11
CA PHE A 43 -2.13 5.98 -0.21
C PHE A 43 -0.82 6.49 0.40
N GLN A 44 0.05 7.15 -0.37
CA GLN A 44 1.34 7.63 0.14
C GLN A 44 1.13 8.65 1.27
N GLN A 45 0.18 9.56 1.10
CA GLN A 45 -0.15 10.55 2.12
C GLN A 45 -0.69 9.88 3.39
N ILE A 46 -1.55 8.86 3.23
CA ILE A 46 -2.12 8.11 4.36
C ILE A 46 -1.03 7.35 5.12
N LEU A 47 -0.11 6.67 4.41
CA LEU A 47 0.97 5.92 5.04
C LEU A 47 1.98 6.86 5.71
N CYS A 48 2.54 7.83 4.98
CA CYS A 48 3.55 8.74 5.54
C CYS A 48 2.98 9.61 6.67
N GLY A 49 1.72 10.02 6.59
CA GLY A 49 1.06 10.80 7.64
C GLY A 49 0.72 10.01 8.91
N ALA A 50 0.79 8.68 8.86
CA ALA A 50 0.52 7.81 9.99
C ALA A 50 1.79 7.24 10.64
N GLN A 51 2.98 7.53 10.11
CA GLN A 51 4.23 7.04 10.67
C GLN A 51 4.52 7.72 12.01
N ASP A 52 4.82 6.94 13.03
CA ASP A 52 5.23 7.45 14.35
C ASP A 52 6.70 7.92 14.32
N PRO A 53 7.14 8.75 15.30
CA PRO A 53 8.47 9.37 15.28
C PRO A 53 9.66 8.40 15.27
N ASP A 54 9.49 7.19 15.76
CA ASP A 54 10.49 6.10 15.75
C ASP A 54 10.47 5.28 14.45
N GLY A 55 9.61 5.65 13.49
CA GLY A 55 9.54 5.09 12.15
C GLY A 55 8.59 3.90 11.99
N HIS A 56 7.95 3.43 13.07
CA HIS A 56 6.93 2.38 12.98
C HIS A 56 5.56 2.96 12.60
N TRP A 57 4.61 2.08 12.33
CA TRP A 57 3.21 2.48 12.13
C TRP A 57 2.36 2.01 13.30
N PRO A 58 1.47 2.84 13.89
CA PRO A 58 0.60 2.48 15.00
C PRO A 58 -0.54 1.56 14.55
N HIS A 59 -1.35 1.01 15.47
CA HIS A 59 -2.42 0.07 15.09
C HIS A 59 -3.45 0.71 14.13
N GLY A 60 -3.76 0.00 13.06
CA GLY A 60 -4.78 0.36 12.07
C GLY A 60 -6.09 -0.38 12.33
N ALA A 61 -6.72 -0.93 11.29
CA ALA A 61 -7.81 -1.88 11.46
C ALA A 61 -7.28 -3.26 11.86
N HIS A 62 -8.03 -3.97 12.71
CA HIS A 62 -7.68 -5.31 13.17
C HIS A 62 -7.70 -6.35 12.03
N TYR A 63 -6.72 -7.26 12.04
CA TYR A 63 -6.69 -8.50 11.26
C TYR A 63 -5.93 -9.58 12.04
N HIS A 64 -6.16 -10.85 11.72
CA HIS A 64 -5.48 -11.96 12.39
C HIS A 64 -3.96 -11.92 12.12
N GLY A 65 -3.17 -11.98 13.20
CA GLY A 65 -1.72 -11.95 13.11
C GLY A 65 -1.09 -10.55 13.07
N ASP A 66 -1.86 -9.48 13.31
CA ASP A 66 -1.30 -8.13 13.41
C ASP A 66 -0.27 -8.02 14.55
N THR A 67 0.93 -7.55 14.20
CA THR A 67 1.97 -7.14 15.13
C THR A 67 2.58 -5.84 14.62
N TYR A 68 3.18 -5.03 15.51
CA TYR A 68 3.81 -3.79 15.07
C TYR A 68 4.93 -4.02 14.03
N ILE A 69 5.68 -5.13 14.15
CA ILE A 69 6.71 -5.52 13.19
C ILE A 69 6.07 -5.83 11.84
N TYR A 70 5.09 -6.72 11.82
CA TYR A 70 4.43 -7.13 10.58
C TYR A 70 3.81 -5.93 9.86
N ARG A 71 3.14 -5.06 10.60
CA ARG A 71 2.53 -3.83 10.08
C ARG A 71 3.56 -2.88 9.50
N THR A 72 4.66 -2.67 10.21
CA THR A 72 5.77 -1.82 9.74
C THR A 72 6.38 -2.38 8.47
N CYS A 73 6.70 -3.68 8.45
CA CYS A 73 7.22 -4.36 7.27
C CYS A 73 6.29 -4.21 6.06
N MET A 74 5.00 -4.55 6.20
CA MET A 74 4.03 -4.47 5.11
C MET A 74 3.85 -3.04 4.60
N THR A 75 3.89 -2.05 5.50
CA THR A 75 3.77 -0.63 5.14
C THR A 75 4.99 -0.15 4.36
N ILE A 76 6.19 -0.53 4.79
CA ILE A 76 7.42 -0.26 4.05
C ILE A 76 7.37 -0.93 2.67
N LEU A 77 6.98 -2.20 2.58
CA LEU A 77 6.87 -2.90 1.29
C LEU A 77 5.88 -2.23 0.32
N MET A 78 4.83 -1.58 0.83
CA MET A 78 3.93 -0.75 0.00
C MET A 78 4.60 0.53 -0.49
N LEU A 79 5.39 1.22 0.34
CA LEU A 79 6.12 2.42 -0.04
C LEU A 79 7.26 2.09 -1.03
N GLU A 80 7.86 0.92 -0.90
CA GLU A 80 8.92 0.43 -1.78
C GLU A 80 8.44 0.05 -3.18
N VAL A 81 7.14 -0.01 -3.44
CA VAL A 81 6.56 -0.42 -4.74
C VAL A 81 7.18 0.34 -5.94
N PHE A 82 7.58 1.59 -5.75
CA PHE A 82 8.20 2.44 -6.78
C PHE A 82 9.65 2.06 -7.11
N TYR A 83 10.33 1.34 -6.23
CA TYR A 83 11.75 1.03 -6.32
C TYR A 83 12.02 -0.48 -6.42
N ARG A 84 11.10 -1.31 -5.89
CA ARG A 84 11.25 -2.75 -5.76
C ARG A 84 10.98 -3.50 -7.05
N TYR A 85 10.05 -3.02 -7.85
CA TYR A 85 9.69 -3.66 -9.12
C TYR A 85 10.42 -2.97 -10.25
N MET A 86 11.34 -3.70 -10.88
CA MET A 86 12.03 -3.27 -12.10
C MET A 86 10.96 -2.92 -13.16
N PRO A 87 11.11 -1.82 -13.93
CA PRO A 87 10.18 -1.53 -15.01
C PRO A 87 10.24 -2.69 -16.01
N THR A 88 9.23 -3.55 -16.05
CA THR A 88 9.18 -4.70 -16.97
C THR A 88 8.92 -4.31 -18.42
N ASN A 89 8.91 -3.01 -18.73
CA ASN A 89 8.47 -2.48 -20.00
C ASN A 89 9.65 -1.84 -20.74
N LYS A 90 10.66 -2.64 -21.12
CA LYS A 90 11.56 -2.34 -22.25
C LYS A 90 12.10 -3.65 -22.84
N THR A 91 11.37 -4.17 -23.83
CA THR A 91 11.86 -4.63 -25.16
C THR A 91 10.65 -4.91 -26.03
#